data_AF-A0A1M7YF15-F1
#
_entry.id   AF-A0A1M7YF15-F1
#
_cell.length_a   1.000
_cell.length_b   1.000
_cell.length_c   1.000
_cell.angle_alpha   90.00
_cell.angle_beta   90.00
_cell.angle_gamma   90.00
#
_symmetry.space_group_name_H-M   'P 1'
#
loop_
_entity.id
_entity.type
_entity.pdbx_description
1 polymer ?
#
loop_
_entity_poly.entity_id
_entity_poly.type
_entity_poly.pdbx_seq_one_letter_code
_entity_poly.pdbx_strand_id
1 'polypeptide(L)'
;MIRSKKMLQKIMLLSIAALMISFFSPVRTEAEINKPYYIKVNKQQNCVTVYGKDEKGYYTVPVKAMVCSVGVDTPLGVFQTPAKYRWKLLMGDVWGQYSTRIVKGILFHSVWYYKMDASTLSERQYNKLGTTASHGCVRLTVEDAKWIYDNCPLGTSVEIYNGKDPGPLGKPEAVKLYAGSGWDPTDPSKNNPYLQKLPTLKGAGSKSVEWGSKVDLYAGVKAVSSTGLDITKNIKASGKVDSFTAGSYKITYSVNDTLGKKTSKTVTITVKQCKSAPVIKGVADSVVGKAAVIDKAYALKGISAYLSTKKLSSKDIQVVINKVNANEYSLKYSVKAENNKIGKAAATVLVDTAPPVLEGASFKSITKEQLLAGKEGILKLAREDIAVQDDYSELTAADVKITVEPREDYAFLIHYKVSDKAGNVTKETVQYTYFDSVRIEGVQNRYDVPKDTEMDDVFALSGIHAFASDNTDCTELITVGIWTGDNKNYEITYTIAGQDGKEISVTCYYTQSSDNTGEHSQTGQNGQ
;
A
#
# COMPACT_ATOMS: atom_id res chain seq x y z
N MET A 1 4.19 0.68 -126.85
CA MET A 1 2.92 0.07 -126.37
C MET A 1 2.99 -0.26 -124.86
N ILE A 2 3.40 0.72 -124.02
CA ILE A 2 3.73 0.53 -122.57
C ILE A 2 2.97 1.54 -121.67
N ARG A 3 1.98 2.27 -122.21
CA ARG A 3 1.22 3.29 -121.45
C ARG A 3 -0.23 2.93 -121.10
N SER A 4 -0.79 1.81 -121.56
CA SER A 4 -2.20 1.42 -121.25
C SER A 4 -2.36 0.25 -120.26
N LYS A 5 -1.30 -0.47 -119.88
CA LYS A 5 -1.40 -1.59 -118.91
C LYS A 5 -1.34 -1.19 -117.43
N LYS A 6 -0.92 0.04 -117.08
CA LYS A 6 -0.86 0.52 -115.68
C LYS A 6 -2.16 1.20 -115.19
N MET A 7 -3.15 1.42 -116.07
CA MET A 7 -4.42 2.07 -115.70
C MET A 7 -5.54 1.05 -115.41
N LEU A 8 -5.56 -0.10 -116.11
CA LEU A 8 -6.56 -1.15 -115.86
C LEU A 8 -6.32 -1.95 -114.56
N GLN A 9 -5.07 -2.14 -114.12
CA GLN A 9 -4.77 -2.78 -112.82
C GLN A 9 -5.11 -1.89 -111.60
N LYS A 10 -5.24 -0.57 -111.78
CA LYS A 10 -5.64 0.34 -110.68
C LYS A 10 -7.17 0.46 -110.53
N ILE A 11 -7.94 0.21 -111.59
CA ILE A 11 -9.41 0.28 -111.55
C ILE A 11 -10.03 -1.04 -111.07
N MET A 12 -9.37 -2.18 -111.28
CA MET A 12 -9.82 -3.49 -110.80
C MET A 12 -9.49 -3.77 -109.32
N LEU A 13 -8.58 -3.01 -108.69
CA LEU A 13 -8.32 -3.06 -107.24
C LEU A 13 -9.17 -2.09 -106.42
N LEU A 14 -9.76 -1.05 -107.02
CA LEU A 14 -10.65 -0.11 -106.31
C LEU A 14 -12.09 -0.63 -106.18
N SER A 15 -12.54 -1.51 -107.09
CA SER A 15 -13.90 -2.07 -107.07
C SER A 15 -14.08 -3.29 -106.16
N ILE A 16 -12.99 -3.98 -105.77
CA ILE A 16 -13.03 -5.04 -104.75
C ILE A 16 -12.88 -4.44 -103.33
N ALA A 17 -12.23 -3.28 -103.19
CA ALA A 17 -12.13 -2.57 -101.91
C ALA A 17 -13.44 -1.87 -101.50
N ALA A 18 -14.33 -1.55 -102.43
CA ALA A 18 -15.59 -0.85 -102.15
C ALA A 18 -16.79 -1.79 -101.82
N LEU A 19 -16.64 -3.11 -101.98
CA LEU A 19 -17.72 -4.08 -101.69
C LEU A 19 -17.51 -4.90 -100.39
N MET A 20 -16.39 -4.67 -99.67
CA MET A 20 -16.11 -5.26 -98.35
C MET A 20 -16.23 -4.23 -97.20
N ILE A 21 -16.87 -3.07 -97.45
CA ILE A 21 -17.09 -2.01 -96.45
C ILE A 21 -18.59 -1.79 -96.20
N SER A 22 -19.39 -2.86 -96.25
CA SER A 22 -20.85 -2.80 -95.98
C SER A 22 -21.36 -3.81 -94.94
N PHE A 23 -20.47 -4.50 -94.20
CA PHE A 23 -20.87 -5.41 -93.10
C PHE A 23 -20.04 -5.28 -91.81
N PHE A 24 -19.45 -4.13 -91.53
CA PHE A 24 -18.95 -3.84 -90.18
C PHE A 24 -19.43 -2.45 -89.76
N SER A 25 -20.68 -2.38 -89.31
CA SER A 25 -21.01 -1.41 -88.28
C SER A 25 -20.07 -1.70 -87.10
N PRO A 26 -19.23 -0.75 -86.63
CA PRO A 26 -18.59 -0.95 -85.36
C PRO A 26 -19.70 -1.11 -84.33
N VAL A 27 -19.77 -2.28 -83.70
CA VAL A 27 -20.44 -2.42 -82.41
C VAL A 27 -19.86 -1.30 -81.57
N ARG A 28 -20.71 -0.36 -81.14
CA ARG A 28 -20.32 0.63 -80.14
C ARG A 28 -19.92 -0.19 -78.91
N THR A 29 -18.62 -0.35 -78.68
CA THR A 29 -18.11 -0.82 -77.39
C THR A 29 -18.64 0.16 -76.35
N GLU A 30 -19.47 -0.33 -75.43
CA GLU A 30 -19.80 0.38 -74.21
C GLU A 30 -18.47 0.84 -73.61
N ALA A 31 -18.37 2.13 -73.26
CA ALA A 31 -17.22 2.63 -72.51
C ALA A 31 -17.01 1.69 -71.30
N GLU A 32 -15.79 1.14 -71.14
CA GLU A 32 -15.51 0.29 -69.98
C GLU A 32 -15.85 1.08 -68.72
N ILE A 33 -16.94 0.69 -68.04
CA ILE A 33 -17.34 1.29 -66.79
C ILE A 33 -16.21 0.98 -65.80
N ASN A 34 -15.41 2.00 -65.45
CA ASN A 34 -14.37 1.85 -64.45
C ASN A 34 -15.03 1.40 -63.14
N LYS A 35 -14.70 0.18 -62.71
CA LYS A 35 -15.12 -0.40 -61.43
C LYS A 35 -13.96 -0.19 -60.45
N PRO A 36 -13.98 0.87 -59.62
CA PRO A 36 -12.88 1.16 -58.71
C PRO A 36 -12.82 0.20 -57.51
N TYR A 37 -13.93 -0.48 -57.19
CA TYR A 37 -14.07 -1.25 -55.95
C TYR A 37 -14.60 -2.67 -56.15
N TYR A 38 -14.24 -3.52 -55.20
CA TYR A 38 -14.77 -4.87 -54.99
C TYR A 38 -15.27 -4.99 -53.55
N ILE A 39 -16.47 -5.53 -53.36
CA ILE A 39 -17.11 -5.60 -52.03
C ILE A 39 -17.10 -7.05 -51.55
N LYS A 40 -16.55 -7.29 -50.37
CA LYS A 40 -16.61 -8.59 -49.69
C LYS A 40 -17.54 -8.50 -48.49
N VAL A 41 -18.53 -9.39 -48.40
CA VAL A 41 -19.46 -9.51 -47.27
C VAL A 41 -19.14 -10.80 -46.52
N ASN A 42 -18.53 -10.68 -45.35
CA ASN A 42 -18.39 -11.81 -44.45
C ASN A 42 -19.71 -11.99 -43.68
N LYS A 43 -20.52 -12.95 -44.13
CA LYS A 43 -21.83 -13.27 -43.55
C LYS A 43 -21.70 -13.79 -42.12
N GLN A 44 -20.66 -14.56 -41.81
CA GLN A 44 -20.43 -15.10 -40.47
C GLN A 44 -20.07 -14.01 -39.46
N GLN A 45 -19.23 -13.04 -39.87
CA GLN A 45 -18.78 -11.96 -38.98
C GLN A 45 -19.65 -10.72 -39.02
N ASN A 46 -20.62 -10.63 -39.93
CA ASN A 46 -21.45 -9.43 -40.10
C ASN A 46 -20.57 -8.19 -40.38
N CYS A 47 -19.64 -8.34 -41.33
CA CYS A 47 -18.70 -7.32 -41.74
C CYS A 47 -18.67 -7.21 -43.27
N VAL A 48 -18.76 -5.99 -43.79
CA VAL A 48 -18.48 -5.69 -45.19
C VAL A 48 -17.11 -5.04 -45.27
N THR A 49 -16.27 -5.49 -46.21
CA THR A 49 -14.98 -4.86 -46.52
C THR A 49 -14.95 -4.49 -47.98
N VAL A 50 -14.63 -3.23 -48.27
CA VAL A 50 -14.45 -2.72 -49.63
C VAL A 50 -12.96 -2.69 -49.95
N TYR A 51 -12.61 -3.21 -51.12
CA TYR A 51 -11.25 -3.26 -51.64
C TYR A 51 -11.13 -2.40 -52.88
N GLY A 52 -10.08 -1.58 -52.94
CA GLY A 52 -9.62 -0.88 -54.14
C GLY A 52 -8.57 -1.69 -54.88
N LYS A 53 -8.25 -1.27 -56.11
CA LYS A 53 -7.19 -1.87 -56.92
C LYS A 53 -5.80 -1.47 -56.40
N ASP A 54 -4.87 -2.42 -56.37
CA ASP A 54 -3.45 -2.16 -56.22
C ASP A 54 -2.80 -1.68 -57.53
N GLU A 55 -1.50 -1.42 -57.50
CA GLU A 55 -0.70 -1.01 -58.67
C GLU A 55 -0.76 -2.01 -59.84
N LYS A 56 -1.11 -3.28 -59.57
CA LYS A 56 -1.25 -4.36 -60.57
C LYS A 56 -2.69 -4.53 -61.04
N GLY A 57 -3.63 -3.72 -60.54
CA GLY A 57 -5.04 -3.76 -60.92
C GLY A 57 -5.89 -4.78 -60.14
N TYR A 58 -5.33 -5.48 -59.14
CA TYR A 58 -6.05 -6.46 -58.33
C TYR A 58 -6.71 -5.79 -57.11
N TYR A 59 -7.92 -6.22 -56.75
CA TYR A 59 -8.63 -5.69 -55.59
C TYR A 59 -8.08 -6.22 -54.26
N THR A 60 -6.91 -5.74 -53.85
CA THR A 60 -6.19 -6.21 -52.66
C THR A 60 -6.04 -5.14 -51.58
N VAL A 61 -6.28 -3.86 -51.90
CA VAL A 61 -6.10 -2.74 -50.96
C VAL A 61 -7.39 -2.52 -50.16
N PRO A 62 -7.44 -2.80 -48.85
CA PRO A 62 -8.65 -2.55 -48.06
C PRO A 62 -8.87 -1.04 -47.85
N VAL A 63 -10.07 -0.57 -48.23
CA VAL A 63 -10.41 0.86 -48.23
C VAL A 63 -11.33 1.22 -47.06
N LYS A 64 -12.32 0.37 -46.78
CA LYS A 64 -13.32 0.61 -45.74
C LYS A 64 -13.89 -0.70 -45.21
N ALA A 65 -14.04 -0.79 -43.90
CA ALA A 65 -14.88 -1.81 -43.27
C ALA A 65 -16.16 -1.19 -42.74
N MET A 66 -17.25 -1.95 -42.80
CA MET A 66 -18.58 -1.52 -42.39
C MET A 66 -19.20 -2.63 -41.56
N VAL A 67 -19.75 -2.26 -40.40
CA VAL A 67 -20.56 -3.21 -39.62
C VAL A 67 -21.90 -3.40 -40.30
N CYS A 68 -22.31 -4.64 -40.49
CA CYS A 68 -23.59 -4.94 -41.12
C CYS A 68 -24.45 -5.89 -40.31
N SER A 69 -25.68 -6.10 -40.75
CA SER A 69 -26.53 -7.21 -40.33
C SER A 69 -27.02 -7.92 -41.56
N VAL A 70 -26.44 -9.09 -41.82
CA VAL A 70 -26.89 -9.97 -42.91
C VAL A 70 -28.15 -10.73 -42.50
N GLY A 71 -28.73 -11.45 -43.46
CA GLY A 71 -29.84 -12.34 -43.23
C GLY A 71 -29.48 -13.81 -43.33
N VAL A 72 -30.38 -14.65 -42.81
CA VAL A 72 -30.22 -16.11 -42.90
C VAL A 72 -30.19 -16.55 -44.37
N ASP A 73 -31.01 -15.93 -45.22
CA ASP A 73 -31.12 -16.24 -46.64
C ASP A 73 -30.16 -15.45 -47.53
N THR A 74 -29.20 -14.70 -46.95
CA THR A 74 -28.16 -14.04 -47.76
C THR A 74 -27.33 -15.11 -48.48
N PRO A 75 -27.33 -15.16 -49.83
CA PRO A 75 -26.69 -16.24 -50.58
C PRO A 75 -25.18 -16.08 -50.57
N LEU A 76 -24.45 -17.20 -50.60
CA LEU A 76 -23.00 -17.20 -50.83
C LEU A 76 -22.71 -17.14 -52.34
N GLY A 77 -21.57 -16.56 -52.71
CA GLY A 77 -21.11 -16.48 -54.09
C GLY A 77 -20.72 -15.07 -54.51
N VAL A 78 -20.44 -14.91 -55.81
CA VAL A 78 -20.03 -13.64 -56.42
C VAL A 78 -21.16 -13.11 -57.30
N PHE A 79 -21.56 -11.86 -57.08
CA PHE A 79 -22.68 -11.18 -57.74
C PHE A 79 -22.24 -9.83 -58.31
N GLN A 80 -23.11 -9.21 -59.11
CA GLN A 80 -22.89 -7.88 -59.70
C GLN A 80 -24.07 -6.97 -59.38
N THR A 81 -23.84 -5.72 -59.01
CA THR A 81 -24.91 -4.79 -58.57
C THR A 81 -25.74 -4.24 -59.74
N PRO A 82 -27.00 -4.66 -59.98
CA PRO A 82 -27.70 -4.29 -61.22
C PRO A 82 -28.57 -3.03 -61.07
N ALA A 83 -28.85 -2.57 -59.85
CA ALA A 83 -29.73 -1.43 -59.61
C ALA A 83 -29.43 -0.72 -58.28
N LYS A 84 -29.80 0.56 -58.21
CA LYS A 84 -29.70 1.43 -57.03
C LYS A 84 -30.99 2.20 -56.81
N TYR A 85 -31.33 2.47 -55.55
CA TYR A 85 -32.53 3.20 -55.15
C TYR A 85 -32.23 4.11 -53.96
N ARG A 86 -32.56 5.40 -54.06
CA ARG A 86 -32.42 6.32 -52.91
C ARG A 86 -33.30 5.88 -51.73
N TRP A 87 -34.51 5.43 -52.02
CA TRP A 87 -35.45 4.78 -51.11
C TRP A 87 -36.01 3.53 -51.78
N LYS A 88 -36.12 2.43 -51.04
CA LYS A 88 -36.70 1.19 -51.54
C LYS A 88 -37.65 0.57 -50.53
N LEU A 89 -38.88 0.30 -50.96
CA LEU A 89 -39.82 -0.54 -50.23
C LEU A 89 -39.25 -1.96 -50.10
N LEU A 90 -39.23 -2.45 -48.86
CA LEU A 90 -38.72 -3.75 -48.46
C LEU A 90 -39.88 -4.64 -48.01
N MET A 91 -39.59 -5.93 -47.82
CA MET A 91 -40.55 -6.87 -47.26
C MET A 91 -40.98 -6.44 -45.85
N GLY A 92 -42.29 -6.38 -45.61
CA GLY A 92 -42.89 -5.95 -44.34
C GLY A 92 -43.34 -4.48 -44.30
N ASP A 93 -43.54 -3.84 -45.46
CA ASP A 93 -44.00 -2.45 -45.59
C ASP A 93 -43.10 -1.43 -44.87
N VAL A 94 -41.80 -1.61 -45.05
CA VAL A 94 -40.75 -0.76 -44.47
C VAL A 94 -39.78 -0.31 -45.55
N TRP A 95 -39.01 0.74 -45.28
CA TRP A 95 -38.21 1.43 -46.29
C TRP A 95 -36.72 1.39 -45.96
N GLY A 96 -35.87 1.11 -46.96
CA GLY A 96 -34.42 1.22 -46.85
C GLY A 96 -33.88 2.44 -47.61
N GLN A 97 -32.95 3.17 -47.01
CA GLN A 97 -32.21 4.25 -47.66
C GLN A 97 -30.98 3.71 -48.39
N TYR A 98 -30.61 4.39 -49.49
CA TYR A 98 -29.37 4.16 -50.25
C TYR A 98 -29.19 2.68 -50.64
N SER A 99 -30.25 2.09 -51.16
CA SER A 99 -30.31 0.66 -51.43
C SER A 99 -29.58 0.32 -52.72
N THR A 100 -28.65 -0.63 -52.67
CA THR A 100 -27.95 -1.19 -53.84
C THR A 100 -28.29 -2.67 -53.96
N ARG A 101 -28.90 -3.08 -55.06
CA ARG A 101 -29.29 -4.48 -55.28
C ARG A 101 -28.04 -5.34 -55.48
N ILE A 102 -28.00 -6.51 -54.87
CA ILE A 102 -26.92 -7.50 -55.03
C ILE A 102 -27.40 -8.61 -55.99
N VAL A 103 -28.47 -9.30 -55.62
CA VAL A 103 -29.01 -10.44 -56.38
C VAL A 103 -30.47 -10.68 -55.98
N LYS A 104 -31.35 -10.95 -56.96
CA LYS A 104 -32.80 -11.15 -56.71
C LYS A 104 -33.34 -10.05 -55.76
N GLY A 105 -34.01 -10.42 -54.67
CA GLY A 105 -34.53 -9.52 -53.64
C GLY A 105 -33.54 -9.08 -52.56
N ILE A 106 -32.24 -9.39 -52.70
CA ILE A 106 -31.19 -9.11 -51.70
C ILE A 106 -30.50 -7.79 -52.04
N LEU A 107 -30.45 -6.87 -51.08
CA LEU A 107 -29.85 -5.54 -51.24
C LEU A 107 -28.87 -5.24 -50.10
N PHE A 108 -27.87 -4.41 -50.39
CA PHE A 108 -27.32 -3.49 -49.39
C PHE A 108 -28.33 -2.38 -49.17
N HIS A 109 -28.61 -2.02 -47.92
CA HIS A 109 -29.43 -0.84 -47.59
C HIS A 109 -29.17 -0.41 -46.15
N SER A 110 -29.55 0.82 -45.79
CA SER A 110 -29.57 1.23 -44.38
C SER A 110 -30.47 0.33 -43.54
N VAL A 111 -30.36 0.32 -42.22
CA VAL A 111 -31.44 -0.21 -41.37
C VAL A 111 -32.78 0.45 -41.76
N TRP A 112 -33.88 -0.29 -41.64
CA TRP A 112 -35.16 0.11 -42.22
C TRP A 112 -35.90 1.16 -41.38
N TYR A 113 -36.78 1.87 -42.07
CA TYR A 113 -37.62 2.97 -41.59
C TYR A 113 -39.10 2.62 -41.76
N TYR A 114 -39.97 3.12 -40.88
CA TYR A 114 -41.42 2.89 -40.99
C TYR A 114 -42.05 3.65 -42.16
N LYS A 115 -41.45 4.76 -42.59
CA LYS A 115 -41.89 5.58 -43.72
C LYS A 115 -40.67 6.01 -44.56
N MET A 116 -40.91 6.62 -45.72
CA MET A 116 -39.86 7.34 -46.48
C MET A 116 -39.49 8.66 -45.79
N ASP A 117 -39.10 8.59 -44.53
CA ASP A 117 -38.77 9.71 -43.65
C ASP A 117 -37.60 9.30 -42.77
N ALA A 118 -36.50 10.05 -42.84
CA ALA A 118 -35.26 9.79 -42.11
C ALA A 118 -35.40 9.88 -40.58
N SER A 119 -36.51 10.41 -40.07
CA SER A 119 -36.85 10.46 -38.63
C SER A 119 -37.63 9.23 -38.13
N THR A 120 -37.86 8.23 -38.98
CA THR A 120 -38.67 7.04 -38.66
C THR A 120 -37.88 5.73 -38.65
N LEU A 121 -36.57 5.78 -38.36
CA LEU A 121 -35.70 4.61 -38.23
C LEU A 121 -36.22 3.67 -37.15
N SER A 122 -36.18 2.36 -37.40
CA SER A 122 -36.31 1.37 -36.33
C SER A 122 -35.00 1.25 -35.55
N GLU A 123 -34.93 1.95 -34.42
CA GLU A 123 -33.83 1.88 -33.46
C GLU A 123 -33.64 0.45 -32.91
N ARG A 124 -34.73 -0.30 -32.72
CA ARG A 124 -34.67 -1.71 -32.28
C ARG A 124 -33.88 -2.56 -33.26
N GLN A 125 -34.02 -2.31 -34.56
CA GLN A 125 -33.31 -3.05 -35.60
C GLN A 125 -31.93 -2.47 -35.85
N TYR A 126 -31.76 -1.16 -35.65
CA TYR A 126 -30.45 -0.52 -35.70
C TYR A 126 -29.53 -1.09 -34.64
N ASN A 127 -30.05 -1.29 -33.43
CA ASN A 127 -29.33 -1.91 -32.33
C ASN A 127 -28.95 -3.38 -32.58
N LYS A 128 -29.45 -4.01 -33.66
CA LYS A 128 -28.99 -5.34 -34.10
C LYS A 128 -27.81 -5.30 -35.06
N LEU A 129 -27.38 -4.12 -35.54
CA LEU A 129 -26.18 -4.01 -36.37
C LEU A 129 -25.00 -4.76 -35.72
N GLY A 130 -24.36 -5.59 -36.53
CA GLY A 130 -23.32 -6.52 -36.10
C GLY A 130 -23.82 -7.93 -35.80
N THR A 131 -25.12 -8.21 -35.86
CA THR A 131 -25.68 -9.57 -35.71
C THR A 131 -26.52 -9.96 -36.93
N THR A 132 -26.67 -11.26 -37.16
CA THR A 132 -27.55 -11.80 -38.21
C THR A 132 -29.00 -11.53 -37.81
N ALA A 133 -29.68 -10.63 -38.53
CA ALA A 133 -30.94 -10.04 -38.08
C ALA A 133 -31.95 -9.74 -39.20
N SER A 134 -31.58 -9.99 -40.46
CA SER A 134 -32.47 -9.80 -41.61
C SER A 134 -32.98 -11.15 -42.13
N HIS A 135 -33.98 -11.13 -43.00
CA HIS A 135 -34.37 -12.35 -43.74
C HIS A 135 -33.33 -12.67 -44.83
N GLY A 136 -32.79 -11.66 -45.52
CA GLY A 136 -31.73 -11.89 -46.52
C GLY A 136 -30.89 -10.67 -46.93
N CYS A 137 -31.35 -9.44 -46.71
CA CYS A 137 -30.58 -8.23 -47.06
C CYS A 137 -29.36 -8.00 -46.16
N VAL A 138 -28.42 -7.18 -46.62
CA VAL A 138 -27.27 -6.70 -45.85
C VAL A 138 -27.59 -5.28 -45.35
N ARG A 139 -27.98 -5.18 -44.08
CA ARG A 139 -28.34 -3.90 -43.44
C ARG A 139 -27.09 -3.19 -42.94
N LEU A 140 -27.01 -1.88 -43.14
CA LEU A 140 -25.87 -1.02 -42.81
C LEU A 140 -26.34 0.23 -42.06
N THR A 141 -25.43 1.04 -41.55
CA THR A 141 -25.72 2.43 -41.20
C THR A 141 -26.05 3.23 -42.48
N VAL A 142 -26.67 4.39 -42.34
CA VAL A 142 -26.93 5.29 -43.47
C VAL A 142 -25.64 5.73 -44.14
N GLU A 143 -24.61 6.10 -43.37
CA GLU A 143 -23.30 6.47 -43.91
C GLU A 143 -22.71 5.35 -44.79
N ASP A 144 -22.71 4.11 -44.30
CA ASP A 144 -22.10 2.99 -45.01
C ASP A 144 -22.92 2.58 -46.24
N ALA A 145 -24.26 2.55 -46.14
CA ALA A 145 -25.12 2.30 -47.29
C ALA A 145 -24.99 3.38 -48.36
N LYS A 146 -24.95 4.65 -47.94
CA LYS A 146 -24.72 5.80 -48.83
C LYS A 146 -23.35 5.73 -49.48
N TRP A 147 -22.32 5.34 -48.74
CA TRP A 147 -20.98 5.22 -49.29
C TRP A 147 -20.95 4.20 -50.44
N ILE A 148 -21.56 3.03 -50.28
CA ILE A 148 -21.69 2.04 -51.37
C ILE A 148 -22.51 2.63 -52.53
N TYR A 149 -23.64 3.28 -52.22
CA TYR A 149 -24.51 3.88 -53.22
C TYR A 149 -23.81 4.97 -54.05
N ASP A 150 -22.95 5.78 -53.45
CA ASP A 150 -22.26 6.87 -54.15
C ASP A 150 -20.98 6.40 -54.86
N ASN A 151 -20.21 5.50 -54.25
CA ASN A 151 -18.85 5.18 -54.70
C ASN A 151 -18.73 3.91 -55.55
N CYS A 152 -19.68 2.99 -55.48
CA CYS A 152 -19.61 1.71 -56.19
C CYS A 152 -20.56 1.70 -57.39
N PRO A 153 -20.12 1.89 -58.65
CA PRO A 153 -21.00 1.95 -59.83
C PRO A 153 -21.81 0.67 -60.04
N LEU A 154 -22.83 0.73 -60.89
CA LEU A 154 -23.57 -0.48 -61.29
C LEU A 154 -22.60 -1.49 -61.94
N GLY A 155 -22.85 -2.78 -61.68
CA GLY A 155 -21.94 -3.85 -62.06
C GLY A 155 -20.71 -3.95 -61.15
N THR A 156 -20.72 -3.37 -59.95
CA THR A 156 -19.69 -3.63 -58.93
C THR A 156 -19.81 -5.08 -58.47
N SER A 157 -18.67 -5.76 -58.35
CA SER A 157 -18.61 -7.14 -57.90
C SER A 157 -18.75 -7.25 -56.37
N VAL A 158 -19.58 -8.20 -55.93
CA VAL A 158 -19.88 -8.45 -54.52
C VAL A 158 -19.67 -9.93 -54.23
N GLU A 159 -18.70 -10.26 -53.39
CA GLU A 159 -18.46 -11.62 -52.89
C GLU A 159 -19.08 -11.77 -51.51
N ILE A 160 -19.96 -12.75 -51.35
CA ILE A 160 -20.55 -13.10 -50.06
C ILE A 160 -20.02 -14.47 -49.65
N TYR A 161 -19.39 -14.52 -48.49
CA TYR A 161 -18.67 -15.69 -47.99
C TYR A 161 -18.84 -15.83 -46.47
N ASN A 162 -18.44 -16.98 -45.93
CA ASN A 162 -18.30 -17.19 -44.49
C ASN A 162 -16.82 -17.31 -44.14
N GLY A 163 -16.39 -16.62 -43.09
CA GLY A 163 -15.03 -16.76 -42.55
C GLY A 163 -14.99 -16.35 -41.09
N LYS A 164 -14.06 -16.91 -40.31
CA LYS A 164 -13.90 -16.55 -38.89
C LYS A 164 -13.24 -15.17 -38.71
N ASP A 165 -12.43 -14.73 -39.67
CA ASP A 165 -11.77 -13.42 -39.67
C ASP A 165 -12.72 -12.34 -40.23
N PRO A 166 -13.03 -11.26 -39.48
CA PRO A 166 -13.86 -10.16 -39.97
C PRO A 166 -13.26 -9.39 -41.15
N GLY A 167 -11.98 -9.58 -41.45
CA GLY A 167 -11.25 -8.93 -42.53
C GLY A 167 -10.12 -8.03 -42.00
N PRO A 168 -9.26 -7.53 -42.91
CA PRO A 168 -7.99 -6.88 -42.57
C PRO A 168 -8.12 -5.56 -41.79
N LEU A 169 -9.28 -4.89 -41.86
CA LEU A 169 -9.56 -3.68 -41.08
C LEU A 169 -10.33 -3.95 -39.78
N GLY A 170 -10.60 -5.22 -39.48
CA GLY A 170 -11.49 -5.64 -38.40
C GLY A 170 -12.95 -5.25 -38.65
N LYS A 171 -13.81 -5.64 -37.72
CA LYS A 171 -15.23 -5.25 -37.73
C LYS A 171 -15.40 -3.95 -36.93
N PRO A 172 -15.97 -2.87 -37.52
CA PRO A 172 -16.29 -1.67 -36.78
C PRO A 172 -17.28 -1.93 -35.62
N GLU A 173 -17.15 -1.17 -34.53
CA GLU A 173 -18.11 -1.22 -33.42
C GLU A 173 -19.45 -0.62 -33.85
N ALA A 174 -20.55 -1.32 -33.57
CA ALA A 174 -21.89 -0.82 -33.86
C ALA A 174 -22.33 0.20 -32.80
N VAL A 175 -22.60 1.43 -33.23
CA VAL A 175 -23.25 2.46 -32.40
C VAL A 175 -24.62 1.95 -31.94
N LYS A 176 -25.01 2.27 -30.70
CA LYS A 176 -26.32 1.93 -30.15
C LYS A 176 -27.16 3.19 -29.91
N LEU A 177 -28.48 3.00 -29.94
CA LEU A 177 -29.50 4.04 -29.80
C LEU A 177 -30.47 3.71 -28.67
N TYR A 178 -31.04 4.74 -28.05
CA TYR A 178 -32.18 4.58 -27.14
C TYR A 178 -33.49 4.43 -27.90
N ALA A 179 -34.47 3.81 -27.24
CA ALA A 179 -35.84 3.75 -27.72
C ALA A 179 -36.36 5.14 -28.11
N GLY A 180 -37.06 5.22 -29.24
CA GLY A 180 -37.65 6.48 -29.73
C GLY A 180 -36.69 7.47 -30.40
N SER A 181 -35.43 7.08 -30.67
CA SER A 181 -34.45 7.95 -31.34
C SER A 181 -34.85 8.38 -32.77
N GLY A 182 -35.49 7.49 -33.53
CA GLY A 182 -36.02 7.74 -34.89
C GLY A 182 -34.98 8.06 -35.98
N TRP A 183 -33.74 8.40 -35.62
CA TRP A 183 -32.70 8.82 -36.55
C TRP A 183 -31.50 7.86 -36.53
N ASP A 184 -30.90 7.65 -37.69
CA ASP A 184 -29.56 7.06 -37.79
C ASP A 184 -28.54 8.16 -37.47
N PRO A 185 -27.65 7.98 -36.47
CA PRO A 185 -26.71 9.01 -36.05
C PRO A 185 -25.65 9.34 -37.12
N THR A 186 -25.52 8.49 -38.14
CA THR A 186 -24.61 8.67 -39.28
C THR A 186 -25.30 9.27 -40.51
N ASP A 187 -26.62 9.52 -40.46
CA ASP A 187 -27.35 10.12 -41.58
C ASP A 187 -26.85 11.55 -41.86
N PRO A 188 -26.42 11.88 -43.10
CA PRO A 188 -25.89 13.20 -43.44
C PRO A 188 -26.97 14.29 -43.56
N SER A 189 -28.25 13.95 -43.38
CA SER A 189 -29.35 14.92 -43.40
C SER A 189 -29.10 16.07 -42.43
N LYS A 190 -29.25 17.32 -42.92
CA LYS A 190 -29.14 18.54 -42.10
C LYS A 190 -30.07 18.57 -40.88
N ASN A 191 -31.17 17.80 -40.93
CA ASN A 191 -32.16 17.72 -39.84
C ASN A 191 -31.81 16.64 -38.80
N ASN A 192 -30.71 15.88 -38.99
CA ASN A 192 -30.31 14.85 -38.06
C ASN A 192 -29.89 15.47 -36.71
N PRO A 193 -30.60 15.18 -35.60
CA PRO A 193 -30.34 15.79 -34.30
C PRO A 193 -28.97 15.39 -33.72
N TYR A 194 -28.38 14.31 -34.21
CA TYR A 194 -27.09 13.86 -33.72
C TYR A 194 -25.93 14.67 -34.26
N LEU A 195 -26.03 15.34 -35.42
CA LEU A 195 -24.88 16.01 -36.08
C LEU A 195 -24.18 17.03 -35.18
N GLN A 196 -24.95 17.89 -34.49
CA GLN A 196 -24.41 18.93 -33.61
C GLN A 196 -24.24 18.48 -32.16
N LYS A 197 -24.73 17.29 -31.81
CA LYS A 197 -24.66 16.79 -30.44
C LYS A 197 -23.27 16.20 -30.17
N LEU A 198 -22.65 16.65 -29.08
CA LEU A 198 -21.36 16.17 -28.58
C LEU A 198 -21.54 15.34 -27.30
N PRO A 199 -20.57 14.50 -26.94
CA PRO A 199 -20.52 13.91 -25.61
C PRO A 199 -20.51 14.96 -24.51
N THR A 200 -21.04 14.63 -23.34
CA THR A 200 -21.06 15.53 -22.17
C THR A 200 -20.27 14.92 -21.02
N LEU A 201 -19.54 15.78 -20.30
CA LEU A 201 -18.84 15.45 -19.06
C LEU A 201 -19.58 16.09 -17.88
N LYS A 202 -20.08 15.27 -16.95
CA LYS A 202 -20.79 15.69 -15.74
C LYS A 202 -19.90 15.42 -14.52
N GLY A 203 -19.97 16.28 -13.51
CA GLY A 203 -19.17 16.15 -12.28
C GLY A 203 -17.68 16.51 -12.41
N ALA A 204 -17.17 16.72 -13.62
CA ALA A 204 -15.85 17.31 -13.85
C ALA A 204 -15.87 18.81 -13.49
N GLY A 205 -15.55 19.13 -12.24
CA GLY A 205 -15.48 20.50 -11.71
C GLY A 205 -14.20 20.75 -10.94
N SER A 206 -13.82 22.02 -10.82
CA SER A 206 -12.72 22.42 -9.94
C SER A 206 -13.08 22.16 -8.48
N LYS A 207 -12.14 21.67 -7.69
CA LYS A 207 -12.36 21.34 -6.28
C LYS A 207 -11.11 21.62 -5.46
N SER A 208 -11.30 21.82 -4.16
CA SER A 208 -10.21 21.92 -3.19
C SER A 208 -10.09 20.64 -2.39
N VAL A 209 -8.86 20.22 -2.10
CA VAL A 209 -8.56 19.03 -1.30
C VAL A 209 -7.64 19.40 -0.14
N GLU A 210 -7.79 18.69 0.97
CA GLU A 210 -6.88 18.85 2.11
C GLU A 210 -5.50 18.28 1.78
N TRP A 211 -4.49 18.88 2.37
CA TRP A 211 -3.10 18.43 2.23
C TRP A 211 -2.95 16.98 2.70
N GLY A 212 -2.21 16.17 1.94
CA GLY A 212 -1.95 14.75 2.20
C GLY A 212 -3.14 13.82 1.97
N SER A 213 -4.30 14.34 1.55
CA SER A 213 -5.48 13.51 1.25
C SER A 213 -5.29 12.70 -0.04
N LYS A 214 -5.99 11.56 -0.14
CA LYS A 214 -6.03 10.75 -1.37
C LYS A 214 -6.89 11.48 -2.41
N VAL A 215 -6.34 11.73 -3.59
CA VAL A 215 -7.04 12.42 -4.68
C VAL A 215 -7.48 11.40 -5.73
N ASP A 216 -8.79 11.10 -5.78
CA ASP A 216 -9.41 10.37 -6.88
C ASP A 216 -9.91 11.37 -7.94
N LEU A 217 -9.37 11.24 -9.15
CA LEU A 217 -9.72 12.08 -10.30
C LEU A 217 -11.02 11.64 -10.98
N TYR A 218 -11.45 10.38 -10.84
CA TYR A 218 -12.66 9.86 -11.49
C TYR A 218 -13.87 9.88 -10.57
N ALA A 219 -13.68 10.02 -9.25
CA ALA A 219 -14.76 10.11 -8.28
C ALA A 219 -15.80 11.19 -8.67
N GLY A 220 -17.02 10.74 -8.94
CA GLY A 220 -18.17 11.59 -9.29
C GLY A 220 -18.19 12.10 -10.74
N VAL A 221 -17.18 11.79 -11.56
CA VAL A 221 -17.13 12.20 -12.97
C VAL A 221 -17.87 11.17 -13.84
N LYS A 222 -18.82 11.63 -14.64
CA LYS A 222 -19.61 10.79 -15.56
C LYS A 222 -19.55 11.32 -16.98
N ALA A 223 -19.70 10.45 -17.97
CA ALA A 223 -19.76 10.85 -19.36
C ALA A 223 -20.93 10.21 -20.09
N VAL A 224 -21.54 10.99 -20.97
CA VAL A 224 -22.67 10.58 -21.80
C VAL A 224 -22.35 10.87 -23.26
N SER A 225 -22.50 9.89 -24.14
CA SER A 225 -22.23 10.02 -25.59
C SER A 225 -23.21 10.97 -26.29
N SER A 226 -22.94 11.30 -27.55
CA SER A 226 -23.87 12.09 -28.35
C SER A 226 -25.22 11.38 -28.58
N THR A 227 -25.26 10.05 -28.58
CA THR A 227 -26.53 9.27 -28.64
C THR A 227 -27.21 9.12 -27.28
N GLY A 228 -26.58 9.57 -26.20
CA GLY A 228 -27.11 9.58 -24.84
C GLY A 228 -26.65 8.42 -23.95
N LEU A 229 -25.90 7.45 -24.48
CA LEU A 229 -25.45 6.29 -23.72
C LEU A 229 -24.34 6.65 -22.71
N ASP A 230 -24.30 5.93 -21.59
CA ASP A 230 -23.23 6.05 -20.60
C ASP A 230 -21.90 5.54 -21.19
N ILE A 231 -20.91 6.44 -21.21
CA ILE A 231 -19.54 6.17 -21.66
C ILE A 231 -18.53 6.58 -20.59
N THR A 232 -18.91 6.57 -19.31
CA THR A 232 -18.07 6.98 -18.18
C THR A 232 -16.75 6.22 -18.14
N LYS A 233 -16.76 4.93 -18.51
CA LYS A 233 -15.54 4.10 -18.60
C LYS A 233 -14.52 4.58 -19.66
N ASN A 234 -14.95 5.42 -20.61
CA ASN A 234 -14.10 5.94 -21.69
C ASN A 234 -13.46 7.29 -21.35
N ILE A 235 -13.72 7.85 -20.15
CA ILE A 235 -13.11 9.10 -19.71
C ILE A 235 -11.60 8.89 -19.54
N LYS A 236 -10.81 9.84 -20.05
CA LYS A 236 -9.38 9.94 -19.82
C LYS A 236 -9.08 11.22 -19.07
N ALA A 237 -8.40 11.12 -17.93
CA ALA A 237 -7.87 12.27 -17.19
C ALA A 237 -6.36 12.42 -17.46
N SER A 238 -5.93 13.65 -17.76
CA SER A 238 -4.52 14.02 -17.95
C SER A 238 -4.11 15.08 -16.92
N GLY A 239 -2.92 14.91 -16.33
CA GLY A 239 -2.38 15.71 -15.23
C GLY A 239 -2.12 14.89 -13.97
N LYS A 240 -1.30 15.42 -13.07
CA LYS A 240 -0.95 14.78 -11.78
C LYS A 240 -1.17 15.78 -10.65
N VAL A 241 -1.72 15.31 -9.54
CA VAL A 241 -1.87 16.10 -8.31
C VAL A 241 -0.91 15.52 -7.28
N ASP A 242 -0.01 16.35 -6.76
CA ASP A 242 0.75 16.03 -5.55
C ASP A 242 0.01 16.61 -4.34
N SER A 243 -0.65 15.74 -3.57
CA SER A 243 -1.41 16.20 -2.39
C SER A 243 -0.52 16.66 -1.23
N PHE A 244 0.79 16.44 -1.29
CA PHE A 244 1.75 16.93 -0.30
C PHE A 244 2.39 18.27 -0.68
N THR A 245 2.02 18.82 -1.83
CA THR A 245 2.49 20.14 -2.26
C THR A 245 1.27 21.04 -2.47
N ALA A 246 1.13 22.04 -1.61
CA ALA A 246 0.03 22.99 -1.71
C ALA A 246 0.15 23.82 -3.00
N GLY A 247 -0.96 24.00 -3.70
CA GLY A 247 -0.96 24.64 -5.01
C GLY A 247 -2.14 24.23 -5.88
N SER A 248 -2.14 24.74 -7.11
CA SER A 248 -3.21 24.53 -8.09
C SER A 248 -2.73 23.62 -9.21
N TYR A 249 -3.43 22.50 -9.41
CA TYR A 249 -3.10 21.48 -10.39
C TYR A 249 -4.16 21.43 -11.48
N LYS A 250 -3.74 21.57 -12.75
CA LYS A 250 -4.65 21.47 -13.89
C LYS A 250 -4.87 20.01 -14.28
N ILE A 251 -6.13 19.59 -14.32
CA ILE A 251 -6.54 18.26 -14.78
C ILE A 251 -7.44 18.42 -16.00
N THR A 252 -7.08 17.76 -17.10
CA THR A 252 -7.86 17.77 -18.34
C THR A 252 -8.59 16.45 -18.49
N TYR A 253 -9.92 16.48 -18.43
CA TYR A 253 -10.77 15.35 -18.76
C TYR A 253 -11.07 15.36 -20.25
N SER A 254 -11.05 14.20 -20.89
CA SER A 254 -11.45 14.01 -22.28
C SER A 254 -12.25 12.73 -22.44
N VAL A 255 -13.20 12.73 -23.36
CA VAL A 255 -13.95 11.53 -23.72
C VAL A 255 -14.24 11.53 -25.22
N ASN A 256 -14.19 10.34 -25.82
CA ASN A 256 -14.58 10.09 -27.21
C ASN A 256 -15.78 9.13 -27.21
N ASP A 257 -16.79 9.41 -28.03
CA ASP A 257 -17.87 8.45 -28.28
C ASP A 257 -17.56 7.54 -29.49
N THR A 258 -18.44 6.57 -29.72
CA THR A 258 -18.32 5.58 -30.81
C THR A 258 -18.52 6.19 -32.20
N LEU A 259 -19.04 7.43 -32.29
CA LEU A 259 -19.16 8.20 -33.53
C LEU A 259 -17.90 9.06 -33.78
N GLY A 260 -16.86 8.92 -32.96
CA GLY A 260 -15.62 9.69 -33.06
C GLY A 260 -15.72 11.13 -32.55
N LYS A 261 -16.82 11.51 -31.90
CA LYS A 261 -17.01 12.84 -31.36
C LYS A 261 -16.34 12.99 -30.02
N LYS A 262 -15.67 14.12 -29.82
CA LYS A 262 -14.80 14.37 -28.66
C LYS A 262 -15.26 15.59 -27.87
N THR A 263 -15.16 15.47 -26.55
CA THR A 263 -15.34 16.59 -25.62
C THR A 263 -14.19 16.58 -24.62
N SER A 264 -13.69 17.77 -24.27
CA SER A 264 -12.69 17.94 -23.23
C SER A 264 -13.04 19.09 -22.29
N LYS A 265 -12.65 18.96 -21.03
CA LYS A 265 -12.82 19.97 -19.99
C LYS A 265 -11.60 19.99 -19.07
N THR A 266 -10.99 21.16 -18.93
CA THR A 266 -9.91 21.39 -17.97
C THR A 266 -10.49 21.96 -16.67
N VAL A 267 -10.06 21.42 -15.54
CA VAL A 267 -10.43 21.89 -14.20
C VAL A 267 -9.18 22.09 -13.34
N THR A 268 -9.35 22.80 -12.23
CA THR A 268 -8.28 23.02 -11.25
C THR A 268 -8.58 22.25 -9.96
N ILE A 269 -7.61 21.45 -9.53
CA ILE A 269 -7.59 20.83 -8.20
C ILE A 269 -6.66 21.66 -7.32
N THR A 270 -7.20 22.27 -6.27
CA THR A 270 -6.42 23.11 -5.33
C THR A 270 -6.09 22.31 -4.08
N VAL A 271 -4.82 22.01 -3.87
CA VAL A 271 -4.32 21.41 -2.62
C VAL A 271 -4.11 22.54 -1.61
N LYS A 272 -4.84 22.49 -0.50
CA LYS A 272 -4.75 23.50 0.56
C LYS A 272 -3.39 23.43 1.29
N GLN A 273 -3.00 24.54 1.89
CA GLN A 273 -1.82 24.61 2.75
C GLN A 273 -2.02 23.81 4.04
N CYS A 274 -1.02 23.01 4.42
CA CYS A 274 -1.00 22.36 5.73
C CYS A 274 -0.70 23.39 6.82
N LYS A 275 -1.65 23.63 7.74
CA LYS A 275 -1.49 24.64 8.81
C LYS A 275 -0.87 24.09 10.10
N SER A 276 -0.83 22.77 10.28
CA SER A 276 -0.33 22.12 11.49
C SER A 276 1.18 22.22 11.60
N ALA A 277 1.69 22.31 12.84
CA ALA A 277 3.11 22.06 13.10
C ALA A 277 3.42 20.56 12.93
N PRO A 278 4.65 20.20 12.57
CA PRO A 278 5.05 18.79 12.57
C PRO A 278 5.10 18.24 14.00
N VAL A 279 4.87 16.94 14.14
CA VAL A 279 4.88 16.21 15.41
C VAL A 279 6.09 15.30 15.46
N ILE A 280 6.85 15.36 16.55
CA ILE A 280 7.96 14.45 16.83
C ILE A 280 7.42 13.31 17.70
N LYS A 281 7.72 12.07 17.34
CA LYS A 281 7.28 10.84 18.02
C LYS A 281 8.48 10.05 18.54
N GLY A 282 8.24 9.27 19.59
CA GLY A 282 9.26 8.45 20.25
C GLY A 282 10.05 9.19 21.33
N VAL A 283 9.72 10.45 21.60
CA VAL A 283 10.33 11.23 22.68
C VAL A 283 9.65 10.84 23.99
N ALA A 284 10.42 10.29 24.90
CA ALA A 284 9.98 9.88 26.22
C ALA A 284 11.13 10.06 27.21
N ASP A 285 10.77 10.26 28.48
CA ASP A 285 11.73 10.26 29.57
C ASP A 285 12.31 8.86 29.76
N SER A 286 13.53 8.77 30.27
CA SER A 286 14.20 7.48 30.48
C SER A 286 15.21 7.53 31.61
N VAL A 287 15.53 6.34 32.13
CA VAL A 287 16.55 6.12 33.15
C VAL A 287 17.62 5.21 32.58
N VAL A 288 18.88 5.53 32.83
CA VAL A 288 20.04 4.79 32.33
C VAL A 288 21.09 4.63 33.41
N GLY A 289 21.93 3.60 33.33
CA GLY A 289 23.07 3.46 34.22
C GLY A 289 24.22 4.42 33.92
N LYS A 290 25.12 4.57 34.89
CA LYS A 290 26.31 5.45 34.85
C LYS A 290 27.17 5.35 33.59
N ALA A 291 27.24 4.17 32.98
CA ALA A 291 28.06 3.92 31.79
C ALA A 291 27.44 4.43 30.48
N ALA A 292 26.17 4.88 30.49
CA ALA A 292 25.48 5.32 29.30
C ALA A 292 26.05 6.63 28.74
N VAL A 293 26.31 6.65 27.43
CA VAL A 293 26.77 7.84 26.71
C VAL A 293 25.57 8.55 26.09
N ILE A 294 25.24 9.73 26.59
CA ILE A 294 24.07 10.52 26.16
C ILE A 294 24.50 11.50 25.06
N ASP A 295 24.77 10.94 23.88
CA ASP A 295 25.14 11.70 22.70
C ASP A 295 23.96 11.86 21.72
N LYS A 296 24.24 12.45 20.54
CA LYS A 296 23.23 12.65 19.50
C LYS A 296 22.67 11.32 18.97
N ALA A 297 23.46 10.26 18.93
CA ALA A 297 23.01 8.95 18.44
C ALA A 297 22.03 8.31 19.44
N TYR A 298 22.32 8.40 20.74
CA TYR A 298 21.39 8.03 21.80
C TYR A 298 20.08 8.82 21.67
N ALA A 299 20.17 10.16 21.63
CA ALA A 299 18.99 11.03 21.63
C ALA A 299 18.09 10.86 20.40
N LEU A 300 18.64 10.51 19.24
CA LEU A 300 17.86 10.32 18.01
C LEU A 300 17.38 8.87 17.80
N LYS A 301 17.72 7.94 18.70
CA LYS A 301 17.33 6.53 18.59
C LYS A 301 15.82 6.39 18.68
N GLY A 302 15.20 5.81 17.65
CA GLY A 302 13.74 5.60 17.60
C GLY A 302 12.91 6.86 17.37
N ILE A 303 13.54 8.04 17.25
CA ILE A 303 12.82 9.31 17.03
C ILE A 303 12.39 9.43 15.57
N SER A 304 11.17 9.89 15.36
CA SER A 304 10.62 10.17 14.04
C SER A 304 9.80 11.45 14.05
N ALA A 305 9.63 12.09 12.89
CA ALA A 305 8.84 13.31 12.77
C ALA A 305 7.87 13.22 11.59
N TYR A 306 6.72 13.85 11.73
CA TYR A 306 5.64 13.82 10.75
C TYR A 306 5.02 15.21 10.59
N LEU A 307 4.84 15.66 9.34
CA LEU A 307 3.91 16.74 9.03
C LEU A 307 2.58 16.09 8.64
N SER A 308 1.60 16.11 9.55
CA SER A 308 0.37 15.33 9.41
C SER A 308 0.69 13.85 9.13
N THR A 309 0.41 13.33 7.95
CA THR A 309 0.69 11.93 7.55
C THR A 309 2.03 11.74 6.83
N LYS A 310 2.69 12.81 6.38
CA LYS A 310 3.97 12.73 5.67
C LYS A 310 5.10 12.57 6.69
N LYS A 311 5.82 11.45 6.59
CA LYS A 311 7.06 11.25 7.35
C LYS A 311 8.11 12.26 6.88
N LEU A 312 8.70 12.98 7.83
CA LEU A 312 9.82 13.89 7.58
C LEU A 312 11.15 13.11 7.62
N SER A 313 12.18 13.68 7.01
CA SER A 313 13.53 13.13 7.08
C SER A 313 14.04 13.19 8.51
N SER A 314 14.62 12.08 8.99
CA SER A 314 15.26 12.05 10.32
C SER A 314 16.44 13.01 10.42
N LYS A 315 17.07 13.38 9.29
CA LYS A 315 18.17 14.34 9.25
C LYS A 315 17.73 15.77 9.58
N ASP A 316 16.44 16.08 9.41
CA ASP A 316 15.90 17.41 9.68
C ASP A 316 15.56 17.59 11.17
N ILE A 317 15.58 16.50 11.94
CA ILE A 317 15.36 16.52 13.39
C ILE A 317 16.64 16.98 14.06
N GLN A 318 16.56 18.13 14.72
CA GLN A 318 17.61 18.69 15.52
C GLN A 318 17.37 18.33 16.98
N VAL A 319 18.43 18.05 17.72
CA VAL A 319 18.39 17.84 19.17
C VAL A 319 19.50 18.65 19.82
N VAL A 320 19.14 19.33 20.91
CA VAL A 320 20.07 19.98 21.83
C VAL A 320 20.06 19.16 23.11
N ILE A 321 21.23 18.69 23.53
CA ILE A 321 21.43 17.90 24.75
C ILE A 321 22.12 18.80 25.76
N ASN A 322 21.47 19.02 26.91
CA ASN A 322 22.02 19.82 28.00
C ASN A 322 22.19 18.94 29.23
N LYS A 323 23.40 18.80 29.75
CA LYS A 323 23.64 18.20 31.05
C LYS A 323 23.19 19.18 32.13
N VAL A 324 22.16 18.81 32.89
CA VAL A 324 21.57 19.67 33.93
C VAL A 324 22.42 19.60 35.20
N ASN A 325 22.76 18.38 35.62
CA ASN A 325 23.62 18.09 36.75
C ASN A 325 24.34 16.74 36.51
N ALA A 326 24.99 16.16 37.54
CA ALA A 326 25.70 14.89 37.40
C ALA A 326 24.81 13.74 36.89
N ASN A 327 23.54 13.72 37.29
CA ASN A 327 22.60 12.61 37.10
C ASN A 327 21.40 12.94 36.20
N GLU A 328 21.39 14.09 35.52
CA GLU A 328 20.24 14.51 34.73
C GLU A 328 20.65 15.23 33.44
N TYR A 329 19.99 14.86 32.33
CA TYR A 329 20.11 15.52 31.03
C TYR A 329 18.73 15.96 30.52
N SER A 330 18.67 17.15 29.94
CA SER A 330 17.50 17.67 29.23
C SER A 330 17.74 17.62 27.71
N LEU A 331 16.87 16.93 27.00
CA LEU A 331 16.92 16.76 25.55
C LEU A 331 15.81 17.59 24.93
N LYS A 332 16.16 18.56 24.07
CA LYS A 332 15.20 19.44 23.38
C LYS A 332 15.28 19.21 21.88
N TYR A 333 14.17 18.74 21.31
CA TYR A 333 14.05 18.41 19.89
C TYR A 333 13.34 19.53 19.13
N SER A 334 13.76 19.75 17.88
CA SER A 334 13.01 20.59 16.95
C SER A 334 13.12 20.10 15.51
N VAL A 335 12.07 20.34 14.73
CA VAL A 335 12.06 20.04 13.29
C VAL A 335 11.24 21.10 12.56
N LYS A 336 11.82 21.71 11.52
CA LYS A 336 11.12 22.65 10.64
C LYS A 336 10.62 21.89 9.42
N ALA A 337 9.31 21.93 9.17
CA ALA A 337 8.71 21.30 8.01
C ALA A 337 8.63 22.26 6.81
N GLU A 338 8.28 21.73 5.63
CA GLU A 338 8.18 22.48 4.37
C GLU A 338 7.12 23.60 4.39
N ASN A 339 6.14 23.53 5.29
CA ASN A 339 5.17 24.61 5.53
C ASN A 339 5.73 25.73 6.44
N ASN A 340 7.03 25.74 6.70
CA ASN A 340 7.75 26.65 7.58
C ASN A 340 7.33 26.62 9.06
N LYS A 341 6.49 25.66 9.48
CA LYS A 341 6.16 25.47 10.90
C LYS A 341 7.22 24.60 11.58
N ILE A 342 7.39 24.82 12.88
CA ILE A 342 8.38 24.14 13.70
C ILE A 342 7.65 23.30 14.74
N GLY A 343 7.96 22.00 14.77
CA GLY A 343 7.56 21.07 15.82
C GLY A 343 8.63 21.02 16.90
N LYS A 344 8.22 20.85 18.16
CA LYS A 344 9.12 20.75 19.31
C LYS A 344 8.68 19.60 20.20
N ALA A 345 9.63 18.99 20.87
CA ALA A 345 9.41 18.00 21.93
C ALA A 345 10.58 18.06 22.91
N ALA A 346 10.39 17.54 24.12
CA ALA A 346 11.46 17.45 25.10
C ALA A 346 11.33 16.15 25.89
N ALA A 347 12.46 15.67 26.40
CA ALA A 347 12.55 14.55 27.33
C ALA A 347 13.67 14.78 28.34
N THR A 348 13.58 14.10 29.46
CA THR A 348 14.60 14.03 30.50
C THR A 348 15.22 12.64 30.53
N VAL A 349 16.55 12.58 30.67
CA VAL A 349 17.28 11.33 30.90
C VAL A 349 17.91 11.41 32.28
N LEU A 350 17.53 10.50 33.16
CA LEU A 350 18.09 10.35 34.49
C LEU A 350 19.17 9.28 34.48
N VAL A 351 20.28 9.54 35.16
CA VAL A 351 21.37 8.59 35.35
C VAL A 351 21.25 8.02 36.75
N ASP A 352 20.84 6.77 36.81
CA ASP A 352 20.78 5.99 38.02
C ASP A 352 22.17 5.41 38.33
N THR A 353 22.58 5.62 39.57
CA THR A 353 23.88 5.16 40.11
C THR A 353 23.74 4.41 41.42
N ALA A 354 22.53 4.34 41.98
CA ALA A 354 22.28 3.76 43.29
C ALA A 354 21.88 2.29 43.11
N PRO A 355 22.46 1.34 43.85
CA PRO A 355 21.97 -0.02 43.86
C PRO A 355 20.68 -0.15 44.67
N PRO A 356 19.83 -1.16 44.40
CA PRO A 356 18.61 -1.38 45.16
C PRO A 356 18.90 -1.59 46.64
N VAL A 357 18.10 -1.01 47.53
CA VAL A 357 18.23 -1.23 48.97
C VAL A 357 17.45 -2.48 49.36
N LEU A 358 18.13 -3.45 49.99
CA LEU A 358 17.52 -4.68 50.50
C LEU A 358 17.34 -4.56 52.02
N GLU A 359 16.11 -4.71 52.50
CA GLU A 359 15.75 -4.70 53.92
C GLU A 359 15.32 -6.09 54.38
N GLY A 360 15.50 -6.40 55.67
CA GLY A 360 15.09 -7.67 56.28
C GLY A 360 16.03 -8.86 56.03
N ALA A 361 17.04 -8.70 55.19
CA ALA A 361 18.13 -9.67 55.04
C ALA A 361 19.07 -9.61 56.26
N SER A 362 18.69 -10.29 57.34
CA SER A 362 19.49 -10.40 58.56
C SER A 362 19.63 -11.85 59.02
N PHE A 363 20.52 -12.08 59.98
CA PHE A 363 20.57 -13.34 60.72
C PHE A 363 19.19 -13.71 61.29
N LYS A 364 18.86 -15.00 61.30
CA LYS A 364 17.59 -15.49 61.85
C LYS A 364 17.77 -16.82 62.58
N SER A 365 17.28 -16.87 63.82
CA SER A 365 17.05 -18.15 64.51
C SER A 365 15.82 -18.81 63.92
N ILE A 366 15.94 -20.08 63.52
CA ILE A 366 14.85 -20.87 62.93
C ILE A 366 14.35 -21.95 63.88
N THR A 367 13.10 -22.39 63.71
CA THR A 367 12.53 -23.48 64.51
C THR A 367 12.94 -24.85 63.97
N LYS A 368 12.72 -25.90 64.77
CA LYS A 368 12.98 -27.28 64.35
C LYS A 368 12.14 -27.68 63.13
N GLU A 369 10.90 -27.21 63.05
CA GLU A 369 10.03 -27.44 61.90
C GLU A 369 10.60 -26.78 60.63
N GLN A 370 11.12 -25.56 60.74
CA GLN A 370 11.74 -24.83 59.63
C GLN A 370 13.05 -25.49 59.17
N LEU A 371 13.86 -26.00 60.12
CA LEU A 371 15.04 -26.81 59.81
C LEU A 371 14.66 -28.07 59.02
N LEU A 372 13.65 -28.82 59.50
CA LEU A 372 13.18 -30.06 58.88
C LEU A 372 12.52 -29.83 57.51
N ALA A 373 11.95 -28.64 57.27
CA ALA A 373 11.45 -28.24 55.96
C ALA A 373 12.56 -28.09 54.90
N GLY A 374 13.83 -28.06 55.34
CA GLY A 374 15.00 -28.08 54.47
C GLY A 374 15.10 -26.86 53.56
N LYS A 375 15.90 -27.00 52.50
CA LYS A 375 16.26 -25.91 51.59
C LYS A 375 15.04 -25.18 51.01
N GLU A 376 13.98 -25.89 50.65
CA GLU A 376 12.77 -25.29 50.06
C GLU A 376 11.97 -24.47 51.08
N GLY A 377 11.82 -24.99 52.31
CA GLY A 377 11.18 -24.27 53.40
C GLY A 377 11.92 -22.99 53.77
N ILE A 378 13.25 -23.07 53.87
CA ILE A 378 14.11 -21.91 54.15
C ILE A 378 14.08 -20.88 53.02
N LEU A 379 14.06 -21.31 51.76
CA LEU A 379 13.91 -20.40 50.63
C LEU A 379 12.58 -19.63 50.68
N LYS A 380 11.49 -20.29 51.09
CA LYS A 380 10.19 -19.63 51.26
C LYS A 380 10.25 -18.60 52.40
N LEU A 381 10.79 -19.00 53.54
CA LEU A 381 10.95 -18.12 54.71
C LEU A 381 11.79 -16.89 54.36
N ALA A 382 12.96 -17.08 53.73
CA ALA A 382 13.85 -16.01 53.30
C ALA A 382 13.19 -15.01 52.34
N ARG A 383 12.23 -15.45 51.51
CA ARG A 383 11.49 -14.57 50.61
C ARG A 383 10.42 -13.76 51.33
N GLU A 384 9.83 -14.28 52.40
CA GLU A 384 8.79 -13.61 53.18
C GLU A 384 9.36 -12.51 54.08
N ASP A 385 10.63 -12.60 54.47
CA ASP A 385 11.28 -11.69 55.42
C ASP A 385 11.88 -10.43 54.80
N ILE A 386 11.94 -10.33 53.46
CA ILE A 386 12.65 -9.25 52.77
C ILE A 386 11.73 -8.23 52.12
N ALA A 387 12.21 -6.99 52.06
CA ALA A 387 11.69 -5.94 51.21
C ALA A 387 12.82 -5.36 50.35
N VAL A 388 12.49 -4.85 49.17
CA VAL A 388 13.46 -4.19 48.28
C VAL A 388 12.86 -2.90 47.76
N GLN A 389 13.68 -1.85 47.72
CA GLN A 389 13.31 -0.54 47.23
C GLN A 389 14.43 0.02 46.34
N ASP A 390 14.07 0.91 45.42
CA ASP A 390 15.00 1.56 44.51
C ASP A 390 14.45 2.94 44.12
N ASP A 391 15.31 3.88 43.75
CA ASP A 391 14.95 5.26 43.46
C ASP A 391 14.25 5.43 42.08
N TYR A 392 14.54 4.54 41.13
CA TYR A 392 13.99 4.61 39.76
C TYR A 392 13.38 3.31 39.24
N SER A 393 13.66 2.17 39.87
CA SER A 393 13.15 0.86 39.47
C SER A 393 12.07 0.38 40.43
N GLU A 394 10.88 0.10 39.89
CA GLU A 394 9.85 -0.63 40.64
C GLU A 394 10.29 -2.09 40.81
N LEU A 395 10.77 -2.44 42.02
CA LEU A 395 11.23 -3.77 42.39
C LEU A 395 10.35 -4.39 43.49
N THR A 396 10.33 -5.73 43.52
CA THR A 396 9.62 -6.52 44.52
C THR A 396 10.50 -7.66 45.03
N ALA A 397 10.10 -8.31 46.14
CA ALA A 397 10.81 -9.48 46.67
C ALA A 397 10.93 -10.65 45.65
N ALA A 398 10.08 -10.68 44.62
CA ALA A 398 10.17 -11.67 43.54
C ALA A 398 11.38 -11.43 42.61
N ASP A 399 11.85 -10.19 42.51
CA ASP A 399 13.00 -9.81 41.68
C ASP A 399 14.34 -10.14 42.37
N VAL A 400 14.31 -10.43 43.67
CA VAL A 400 15.48 -10.82 44.45
C VAL A 400 15.78 -12.30 44.19
N LYS A 401 16.95 -12.56 43.61
CA LYS A 401 17.47 -13.92 43.45
C LYS A 401 18.02 -14.39 44.79
N ILE A 402 17.41 -15.47 45.31
CA ILE A 402 17.79 -16.09 46.58
C ILE A 402 18.36 -17.47 46.32
N THR A 403 19.53 -17.77 46.87
CA THR A 403 20.11 -19.12 46.89
C THR A 403 20.41 -19.55 48.31
N VAL A 404 20.00 -20.77 48.66
CA VAL A 404 20.16 -21.35 50.00
C VAL A 404 21.18 -22.50 49.94
N GLU A 405 22.19 -22.44 50.81
CA GLU A 405 23.28 -23.41 50.97
C GLU A 405 23.21 -24.03 52.37
N PRO A 406 22.90 -25.34 52.50
CA PRO A 406 22.94 -26.02 53.80
C PRO A 406 24.37 -26.15 54.35
N ARG A 407 24.50 -26.10 55.67
CA ARG A 407 25.74 -26.32 56.42
C ARG A 407 25.55 -27.50 57.39
N GLU A 408 26.67 -28.10 57.83
CA GLU A 408 26.64 -29.32 58.65
C GLU A 408 26.17 -29.07 60.10
N ASP A 409 26.11 -27.83 60.53
CA ASP A 409 25.84 -27.32 61.89
C ASP A 409 24.39 -26.83 62.10
N TYR A 410 23.43 -27.43 61.39
CA TYR A 410 22.02 -27.00 61.40
C TYR A 410 21.78 -25.57 60.90
N ALA A 411 22.71 -25.03 60.12
CA ALA A 411 22.60 -23.71 59.52
C ALA A 411 22.35 -23.76 58.00
N PHE A 412 21.87 -22.65 57.48
CA PHE A 412 21.77 -22.35 56.06
C PHE A 412 22.40 -20.98 55.81
N LEU A 413 23.23 -20.87 54.77
CA LEU A 413 23.63 -19.58 54.20
C LEU A 413 22.64 -19.18 53.11
N ILE A 414 22.15 -17.96 53.20
CA ILE A 414 21.19 -17.38 52.26
C ILE A 414 21.90 -16.25 51.54
N HIS A 415 22.08 -16.41 50.23
CA HIS A 415 22.64 -15.37 49.37
C HIS A 415 21.51 -14.68 48.60
N TYR A 416 21.37 -13.38 48.82
CA TYR A 416 20.48 -12.49 48.09
C TYR A 416 21.26 -11.76 47.00
N LYS A 417 20.66 -11.61 45.83
CA LYS A 417 21.16 -10.75 44.77
C LYS A 417 19.99 -10.09 44.05
N VAL A 418 20.01 -8.77 43.95
CA VAL A 418 19.02 -8.00 43.19
C VAL A 418 19.72 -6.97 42.32
N SER A 419 19.09 -6.62 41.20
CA SER A 419 19.62 -5.60 40.28
C SER A 419 18.48 -4.73 39.77
N ASP A 420 18.72 -3.44 39.67
CA ASP A 420 17.79 -2.48 39.06
C ASP A 420 17.83 -2.54 37.52
N LYS A 421 17.04 -1.67 36.87
CA LYS A 421 17.02 -1.56 35.39
C LYS A 421 18.27 -0.88 34.83
N ALA A 422 18.99 -0.09 35.62
CA ALA A 422 20.22 0.58 35.26
C ALA A 422 21.45 -0.34 35.34
N GLY A 423 21.29 -1.52 35.96
CA GLY A 423 22.30 -2.56 36.14
C GLY A 423 23.09 -2.45 37.44
N ASN A 424 22.73 -1.57 38.39
CA ASN A 424 23.38 -1.58 39.69
C ASN A 424 22.89 -2.79 40.51
N VAL A 425 23.72 -3.29 41.43
CA VAL A 425 23.55 -4.61 42.05
C VAL A 425 23.77 -4.54 43.55
N THR A 426 22.85 -5.13 44.30
CA THR A 426 23.00 -5.42 45.73
C THR A 426 23.18 -6.91 45.94
N LYS A 427 24.11 -7.28 46.82
CA LYS A 427 24.37 -8.66 47.24
C LYS A 427 24.47 -8.71 48.74
N GLU A 428 23.73 -9.63 49.35
CA GLU A 428 23.72 -9.83 50.80
C GLU A 428 23.86 -11.32 51.10
N THR A 429 24.60 -11.67 52.15
CA THR A 429 24.67 -13.05 52.66
C THR A 429 24.41 -13.06 54.15
N VAL A 430 23.46 -13.88 54.58
CA VAL A 430 23.09 -14.05 55.99
C VAL A 430 22.92 -15.51 56.34
N GLN A 431 22.94 -15.83 57.63
CA GLN A 431 22.80 -17.19 58.12
C GLN A 431 21.48 -17.40 58.86
N TYR A 432 20.78 -18.50 58.56
CA TYR A 432 19.62 -18.97 59.33
C TYR A 432 20.03 -20.22 60.10
N THR A 433 19.87 -20.24 61.43
CA THR A 433 20.42 -21.31 62.28
C THR A 433 19.39 -21.83 63.27
N TYR A 434 19.29 -23.15 63.39
CA TYR A 434 18.54 -23.78 64.47
C TYR A 434 19.46 -24.01 65.67
N PHE A 435 19.02 -23.60 66.86
CA PHE A 435 19.76 -23.80 68.10
C PHE A 435 19.05 -24.85 68.97
N ASP A 436 19.67 -26.02 69.18
CA ASP A 436 19.10 -27.10 70.01
C ASP A 436 19.44 -26.96 71.50
N SER A 437 20.64 -26.45 71.82
CA SER A 437 21.18 -26.43 73.20
C SER A 437 21.75 -25.07 73.61
N VAL A 438 22.43 -24.36 72.71
CA VAL A 438 23.02 -23.04 72.97
C VAL A 438 22.65 -22.11 71.82
N ARG A 439 22.24 -20.87 72.13
CA ARG A 439 21.93 -19.84 71.14
C ARG A 439 22.95 -18.71 71.20
N ILE A 440 23.27 -18.15 70.04
CA ILE A 440 24.09 -16.93 69.90
C ILE A 440 23.18 -15.80 69.41
N GLU A 441 23.23 -14.66 70.10
CA GLU A 441 22.45 -13.46 69.84
C GLU A 441 23.37 -12.26 69.53
N GLY A 442 22.82 -11.23 68.89
CA GLY A 442 23.56 -10.01 68.53
C GLY A 442 24.31 -10.08 67.20
N VAL A 443 24.30 -11.24 66.52
CA VAL A 443 25.00 -11.43 65.24
C VAL A 443 24.30 -10.67 64.12
N GLN A 444 25.00 -9.71 63.52
CA GLN A 444 24.54 -8.88 62.41
C GLN A 444 25.71 -8.57 61.48
N ASN A 445 25.44 -8.35 60.19
CA ASN A 445 26.45 -7.81 59.27
C ASN A 445 26.68 -6.33 59.57
N ARG A 446 27.91 -5.83 59.39
CA ARG A 446 28.29 -4.42 59.62
C ARG A 446 29.12 -3.91 58.45
N TYR A 447 28.57 -3.02 57.63
CA TYR A 447 29.21 -2.63 56.37
C TYR A 447 29.96 -1.28 56.41
N ASP A 448 29.93 -0.62 57.56
CA ASP A 448 30.42 0.74 57.78
C ASP A 448 31.40 0.80 58.96
N VAL A 449 32.15 -0.29 59.20
CA VAL A 449 33.16 -0.31 60.27
C VAL A 449 34.23 0.75 59.94
N PRO A 450 34.58 1.66 60.87
CA PRO A 450 35.63 2.64 60.61
C PRO A 450 36.94 1.96 60.19
N LYS A 451 37.62 2.54 59.21
CA LYS A 451 38.82 1.95 58.59
C LYS A 451 39.93 1.63 59.60
N ASP A 452 40.07 2.48 60.62
CA ASP A 452 41.12 2.35 61.64
C ASP A 452 40.70 1.44 62.81
N THR A 453 39.52 0.83 62.75
CA THR A 453 39.08 -0.16 63.75
C THR A 453 39.88 -1.44 63.59
N GLU A 454 40.62 -1.81 64.64
CA GLU A 454 41.29 -3.11 64.72
C GLU A 454 40.24 -4.22 64.79
N MET A 455 40.30 -5.16 63.84
CA MET A 455 39.36 -6.27 63.73
C MET A 455 39.85 -7.46 64.57
N ASP A 456 39.75 -7.32 65.88
CA ASP A 456 40.15 -8.33 66.86
C ASP A 456 38.92 -9.00 67.53
N ASP A 457 39.18 -10.01 68.35
CA ASP A 457 38.15 -10.75 69.08
C ASP A 457 37.31 -9.83 69.98
N VAL A 458 37.91 -8.77 70.53
CA VAL A 458 37.22 -7.82 71.43
C VAL A 458 36.18 -7.03 70.65
N PHE A 459 36.54 -6.51 69.48
CA PHE A 459 35.61 -5.80 68.61
C PHE A 459 34.52 -6.73 68.07
N ALA A 460 34.89 -7.93 67.63
CA ALA A 460 33.96 -8.93 67.12
C ALA A 460 32.93 -9.35 68.19
N LEU A 461 33.35 -9.60 69.43
CA LEU A 461 32.46 -9.99 70.52
C LEU A 461 31.58 -8.83 71.04
N SER A 462 31.80 -7.59 70.60
CA SER A 462 31.05 -6.44 71.08
C SER A 462 29.56 -6.54 70.71
N GLY A 463 28.72 -6.73 71.73
CA GLY A 463 27.27 -6.90 71.60
C GLY A 463 26.82 -8.32 71.27
N ILE A 464 27.74 -9.29 71.29
CA ILE A 464 27.43 -10.71 71.12
C ILE A 464 27.17 -11.34 72.48
N HIS A 465 26.12 -12.15 72.56
CA HIS A 465 25.74 -12.89 73.75
C HIS A 465 25.48 -14.35 73.40
N ALA A 466 25.83 -15.27 74.29
CA ALA A 466 25.40 -16.67 74.18
C ALA A 466 24.67 -17.13 75.43
N PHE A 467 23.63 -17.93 75.22
CA PHE A 467 22.81 -18.47 76.29
C PHE A 467 22.58 -19.96 76.08
N ALA A 468 22.73 -20.75 77.14
CA ALA A 468 22.30 -22.14 77.17
C ALA A 468 20.76 -22.27 77.15
N SER A 469 20.26 -23.49 76.99
CA SER A 469 18.82 -23.79 76.91
C SER A 469 18.02 -23.38 78.15
N ASP A 470 18.67 -23.28 79.31
CA ASP A 470 18.09 -22.82 80.57
C ASP A 470 18.24 -21.30 80.80
N ASN A 471 18.69 -20.56 79.78
CA ASN A 471 19.05 -19.13 79.80
C ASN A 471 20.27 -18.77 80.65
N THR A 472 21.10 -19.74 81.05
CA THR A 472 22.40 -19.42 81.63
C THR A 472 23.27 -18.72 80.60
N ASP A 473 23.85 -17.58 80.96
CA ASP A 473 24.83 -16.86 80.13
C ASP A 473 26.11 -17.69 80.01
N CYS A 474 26.50 -17.97 78.77
CA CYS A 474 27.72 -18.69 78.44
C CYS A 474 28.55 -17.94 77.37
N THR A 475 28.40 -16.62 77.31
CA THR A 475 29.07 -15.74 76.34
C THR A 475 30.60 -15.90 76.37
N GLU A 476 31.17 -16.14 77.56
CA GLU A 476 32.60 -16.37 77.77
C GLU A 476 33.16 -17.63 77.10
N LEU A 477 32.30 -18.55 76.65
CA LEU A 477 32.68 -19.79 75.98
C LEU A 477 32.72 -19.64 74.44
N ILE A 478 32.34 -18.47 73.90
CA ILE A 478 32.42 -18.21 72.46
C ILE A 478 33.88 -18.10 72.04
N THR A 479 34.22 -18.81 70.97
CA THR A 479 35.47 -18.63 70.23
C THR A 479 35.18 -17.88 68.94
N VAL A 480 36.08 -16.97 68.55
CA VAL A 480 35.92 -16.16 67.34
C VAL A 480 36.96 -16.59 66.30
N GLY A 481 36.48 -16.89 65.10
CA GLY A 481 37.30 -16.98 63.90
C GLY A 481 37.13 -15.72 63.06
N ILE A 482 38.24 -15.01 62.79
CA ILE A 482 38.25 -13.84 61.92
C ILE A 482 39.04 -14.18 60.67
N TRP A 483 38.39 -14.14 59.51
CA TRP A 483 39.03 -14.39 58.22
C TRP A 483 38.86 -13.21 57.28
N THR A 484 39.92 -12.86 56.56
CA THR A 484 39.87 -11.87 55.47
C THR A 484 40.78 -12.29 54.33
N GLY A 485 40.32 -12.06 53.09
CA GLY A 485 41.13 -12.27 51.89
C GLY A 485 41.68 -10.98 51.27
N ASP A 486 41.17 -9.82 51.68
CA ASP A 486 41.44 -8.53 51.03
C ASP A 486 41.65 -7.35 52.00
N ASN A 487 41.76 -7.63 53.31
CA ASN A 487 41.90 -6.66 54.40
C ASN A 487 40.80 -5.58 54.42
N LYS A 488 39.63 -5.88 53.86
CA LYS A 488 38.46 -4.98 53.87
C LYS A 488 37.19 -5.71 54.24
N ASN A 489 37.02 -6.91 53.71
CA ASN A 489 35.88 -7.78 53.97
C ASN A 489 36.33 -8.88 54.91
N TYR A 490 35.66 -8.96 56.06
CA TYR A 490 35.92 -9.91 57.11
C TYR A 490 34.73 -10.84 57.26
N GLU A 491 35.01 -12.13 57.25
CA GLU A 491 34.08 -13.18 57.68
C GLU A 491 34.38 -13.48 59.14
N ILE A 492 33.39 -13.24 60.00
CA ILE A 492 33.49 -13.46 61.44
C ILE A 492 32.61 -14.66 61.78
N THR A 493 33.21 -15.72 62.30
CA THR A 493 32.52 -16.93 62.74
C THR A 493 32.61 -17.04 64.25
N TYR A 494 31.46 -17.08 64.92
CA TYR A 494 31.35 -17.33 66.35
C TYR A 494 31.04 -18.80 66.56
N THR A 495 31.90 -19.52 67.28
CA THR A 495 31.74 -20.95 67.54
C THR A 495 31.64 -21.21 69.04
N ILE A 496 30.64 -22.00 69.43
CA ILE A 496 30.45 -22.45 70.81
C ILE A 496 30.10 -23.94 70.85
N ALA A 497 30.69 -24.67 71.81
CA ALA A 497 30.35 -26.07 72.04
C ALA A 497 29.02 -26.19 72.81
N GLY A 498 28.07 -26.93 72.24
CA GLY A 498 26.81 -27.29 72.89
C GLY A 498 27.02 -28.29 74.04
N GLN A 499 26.01 -28.42 74.91
CA GLN A 499 26.03 -29.37 76.04
C GLN A 499 26.11 -30.84 75.58
N ASP A 500 25.76 -31.13 74.33
CA ASP A 500 25.85 -32.43 73.67
C ASP A 500 27.21 -32.67 72.98
N GLY A 501 28.15 -31.72 73.10
CA GLY A 501 29.49 -31.78 72.51
C GLY A 501 29.57 -31.42 71.03
N LYS A 502 28.46 -30.99 70.41
CA LYS A 502 28.46 -30.49 69.02
C LYS A 502 28.74 -29.00 68.99
N GLU A 503 29.56 -28.57 68.04
CA GLU A 503 29.82 -27.15 67.82
C GLU A 503 28.68 -26.51 67.02
N ILE A 504 28.29 -25.32 67.45
CA ILE A 504 27.37 -24.44 66.74
C ILE A 504 28.18 -23.24 66.26
N SER A 505 28.08 -22.91 64.98
CA SER A 505 28.76 -21.75 64.41
C SER A 505 27.77 -20.77 63.80
N VAL A 506 27.97 -19.46 64.04
CA VAL A 506 27.21 -18.40 63.37
C VAL A 506 28.18 -17.45 62.69
N THR A 507 27.93 -17.16 61.42
CA THR A 507 28.78 -16.32 60.60
C THR A 507 28.10 -14.99 60.26
N CYS A 508 28.84 -13.89 60.36
CA CYS A 508 28.46 -12.60 59.80
C CYS A 508 29.62 -11.97 59.03
N TYR A 509 29.31 -10.89 58.32
CA TYR A 509 30.26 -10.20 57.44
C TYR A 509 30.43 -8.76 57.85
N TYR A 510 31.67 -8.36 58.10
CA TYR A 510 32.04 -6.99 58.40
C TYR A 510 32.83 -6.40 57.23
N THR A 511 32.54 -5.15 56.87
CA THR A 511 33.30 -4.40 55.87
C THR A 511 33.83 -3.12 56.48
N GLN A 512 35.15 -2.94 56.42
CA GLN A 512 35.78 -1.67 56.76
C GLN A 512 35.52 -0.64 55.66
N SER A 513 35.03 0.52 56.07
CA SER A 513 34.84 1.69 55.22
C SER A 513 36.15 2.09 54.53
N SER A 514 36.05 2.45 53.25
CA SER A 514 37.12 3.15 52.55
C SER A 514 36.85 4.64 52.67
N ASP A 515 37.72 5.40 53.34
CA ASP A 515 37.54 6.85 53.56
C ASP A 515 36.96 7.56 52.33
N ASN A 516 35.80 8.19 52.51
CA ASN A 516 35.52 9.47 51.88
C ASN A 516 35.42 10.47 53.03
N THR A 517 36.34 11.42 53.05
CA THR A 517 36.39 12.54 53.99
C THR A 517 34.99 13.12 54.24
N GLY A 518 34.66 13.32 55.51
CA GLY A 518 33.34 13.72 55.96
C GLY A 518 32.74 14.92 55.22
N GLU A 519 31.54 14.72 54.69
CA GLU A 519 30.46 15.69 54.79
C GLU A 519 29.42 15.10 55.74
N HIS A 520 29.58 15.35 57.03
CA HIS A 520 28.44 15.30 57.93
C HIS A 520 27.45 16.38 57.49
N SER A 521 26.37 15.97 56.82
CA SER A 521 25.15 16.74 56.81
C SER A 521 24.61 16.79 58.24
N GLN A 522 25.01 17.82 58.99
CA GLN A 522 24.29 18.22 60.19
C GLN A 522 22.90 18.71 59.77
N THR A 523 21.89 17.84 59.85
CA THR A 523 20.52 18.31 60.07
C THR A 523 20.43 18.79 61.51
N GLY A 524 20.83 20.05 61.72
CA GLY A 524 20.47 20.79 62.91
C GLY A 524 18.97 21.02 62.92
N GLN A 525 18.26 20.33 63.82
CA GLN A 525 17.08 20.88 64.45
C GLN A 525 17.52 22.16 65.18
N ASN A 526 17.08 23.31 64.70
CA ASN A 526 16.97 24.50 65.52
C ASN A 526 15.52 24.92 65.53
N GLY A 527 14.89 24.78 66.69
CA GLY A 527 13.68 25.50 67.02
C GLY A 527 14.01 26.97 67.28
N GLN A 528 13.23 27.85 66.64
CA GLN A 528 12.58 29.00 67.26
C GLN A 528 11.36 29.36 66.43
#